data_AF-A0A3B1D916-F1
#
_entry.id   AF-A0A3B1D916-F1
#
_cell.length_a   1.000
_cell.length_b   1.000
_cell.length_c   1.000
_cell.angle_alpha   90.00
_cell.angle_beta   90.00
_cell.angle_gamma   90.00
#
_symmetry.space_group_name_H-M   'P 1'
#
loop_
_entity.id
_entity.type
_entity.pdbx_description
1 polymer ?
#
loop_
_entity_poly.entity_id
_entity_poly.type
_entity_poly.pdbx_seq_one_letter_code
_entity_poly.pdbx_strand_id
1 'polypeptide(L)'
;MLRFFSPFPFKKKFSLKSEHGYPLGTVQRYLLAFWSLFLIAGFALAVSLEPSPLGYGTHQKLGLPPCSFLILFDIPCPSCGMTTSFANFVRGRFIASAQANVAGLLLALFCFLQIPWIGISFFRRRMWLIEKPDIFFLWILIFLTIICLARWGIVVYFR
;
A
#
# COMPACT_ATOMS: atom_id res chain seq x y z
N MET A 1 51.94 -12.04 -1.71
CA MET A 1 50.90 -11.02 -1.42
C MET A 1 49.84 -11.18 -2.50
N LEU A 2 48.65 -11.72 -2.24
CA LEU A 2 47.53 -11.04 -1.60
C LEU A 2 46.59 -12.09 -0.95
N ARG A 3 46.36 -11.96 0.36
CA ARG A 3 45.34 -12.71 1.10
C ARG A 3 44.00 -12.01 0.91
N PHE A 4 43.09 -12.58 0.13
CA PHE A 4 41.68 -12.17 0.17
C PHE A 4 41.02 -12.75 1.42
N PHE A 5 40.93 -11.93 2.46
CA PHE A 5 40.06 -12.16 3.62
C PHE A 5 38.61 -12.05 3.17
N SER A 6 37.84 -13.14 3.25
CA SER A 6 36.38 -13.10 3.19
C SER A 6 35.80 -13.01 4.62
N PRO A 7 35.04 -11.96 4.99
CA PRO A 7 34.53 -11.80 6.35
C PRO A 7 33.04 -12.13 6.47
N PHE A 8 32.56 -13.23 5.88
CA PHE A 8 31.17 -13.65 6.07
C PHE A 8 31.05 -15.15 6.35
N PRO A 9 31.03 -15.58 7.62
CA PRO A 9 30.59 -16.92 7.98
C PRO A 9 29.05 -16.92 7.98
N PHE A 10 28.43 -17.07 6.81
CA PHE A 10 27.00 -17.41 6.75
C PHE A 10 26.86 -18.88 7.17
N LYS A 11 26.87 -19.13 8.48
CA LYS A 11 26.53 -20.44 9.06
C LYS A 11 25.06 -20.73 8.75
N LYS A 12 24.80 -21.37 7.60
CA LYS A 12 23.54 -22.05 7.34
C LYS A 12 23.46 -23.30 8.23
N LYS A 13 22.94 -23.12 9.43
CA LYS A 13 22.27 -24.20 10.16
C LYS A 13 20.82 -23.77 10.37
N PHE A 14 19.91 -24.35 9.62
CA PHE A 14 18.66 -24.83 10.23
C PHE A 14 18.02 -25.92 9.38
N SER A 15 17.96 -27.10 9.99
CA SER A 15 17.36 -28.33 9.48
C SER A 15 15.85 -28.32 9.76
N LEU A 16 15.09 -28.65 8.72
CA LEU A 16 13.81 -29.40 8.69
C LEU A 16 12.62 -28.95 9.57
N LYS A 17 11.70 -28.18 8.95
CA LYS A 17 10.23 -28.43 8.91
C LYS A 17 9.61 -27.56 7.82
N SER A 18 8.70 -28.11 7.02
CA SER A 18 8.04 -27.50 5.84
C SER A 18 7.05 -26.39 6.22
N GLU A 19 7.54 -25.33 6.84
CA GLU A 19 6.76 -24.14 7.20
C GLU A 19 6.87 -23.12 6.06
N HIS A 20 5.79 -22.94 5.30
CA HIS A 20 5.74 -22.04 4.13
C HIS A 20 6.02 -20.58 4.54
N GLY A 21 6.86 -19.86 3.78
CA GLY A 21 7.12 -18.42 3.97
C GLY A 21 8.60 -18.00 4.06
N TYR A 22 8.90 -16.79 3.57
CA TYR A 22 10.26 -16.25 3.51
C TYR A 22 10.84 -15.96 4.92
N PRO A 23 12.05 -16.43 5.27
CA PRO A 23 12.62 -16.21 6.60
C PRO A 23 12.98 -14.74 6.84
N LEU A 24 12.63 -14.22 8.03
CA LEU A 24 12.90 -12.83 8.40
C LEU A 24 14.05 -12.72 9.41
N GLY A 25 15.15 -12.11 8.99
CA GLY A 25 16.23 -11.67 9.87
C GLY A 25 15.86 -10.44 10.69
N THR A 26 16.69 -10.10 11.67
CA THR A 26 16.44 -9.03 12.64
C THR A 26 16.21 -7.67 11.99
N VAL A 27 17.02 -7.30 10.98
CA VAL A 27 16.87 -6.03 10.24
C VAL A 27 15.53 -5.98 9.51
N GLN A 28 15.16 -7.06 8.80
CA GLN A 28 13.90 -7.12 8.05
C GLN A 28 12.68 -6.99 8.97
N ARG A 29 12.76 -7.53 10.20
CA ARG A 29 11.68 -7.39 11.19
C ARG A 29 11.49 -5.94 11.65
N TYR A 30 12.57 -5.20 11.88
CA TYR A 30 12.47 -3.78 12.23
C TYR A 30 11.97 -2.94 11.05
N LEU A 31 12.39 -3.25 9.83
CA LEU A 31 11.85 -2.60 8.63
C LEU A 31 10.34 -2.83 8.48
N LEU A 32 9.86 -4.06 8.71
CA LEU A 32 8.43 -4.36 8.70
C LEU A 32 7.67 -3.63 9.81
N ALA A 33 8.23 -3.56 11.03
CA ALA A 33 7.62 -2.82 12.13
C ALA A 33 7.51 -1.32 11.81
N PHE A 34 8.57 -0.72 11.26
CA PHE A 34 8.56 0.66 10.80
C PHE A 34 7.53 0.89 9.69
N TRP A 35 7.45 -0.02 8.72
CA TRP A 35 6.44 0.03 7.66
C TRP A 35 5.02 -0.03 8.23
N SER A 36 4.76 -0.90 9.22
CA SER A 36 3.46 -0.96 9.88
C SER A 36 3.11 0.35 10.60
N LEU A 37 4.07 1.00 11.26
CA LEU A 37 3.86 2.31 11.90
C LEU A 37 3.52 3.39 10.86
N PHE A 38 4.21 3.38 9.71
CA PHE A 38 3.91 4.27 8.60
C PHE A 38 2.47 4.09 8.08
N LEU A 39 2.02 2.84 7.89
CA LEU A 39 0.64 2.55 7.48
C LEU A 39 -0.38 3.05 8.51
N ILE A 40 -0.13 2.82 9.80
CA ILE A 40 -1.00 3.30 10.89
C ILE A 40 -1.08 4.83 10.89
N ALA A 41 0.05 5.53 10.72
CA ALA A 41 0.09 6.98 10.62
C ALA A 41 -0.72 7.49 9.41
N GLY A 42 -0.65 6.81 8.26
CA GLY A 42 -1.46 7.12 7.08
C GLY A 42 -2.96 6.98 7.34
N PHE A 43 -3.40 5.91 8.03
CA PHE A 43 -4.80 5.77 8.43
C PHE A 43 -5.23 6.79 9.48
N ALA A 44 -4.36 7.13 10.44
CA ALA A 44 -4.64 8.19 11.41
C ALA A 44 -4.85 9.54 10.72
N LEU A 45 -4.04 9.84 9.69
CA LEU A 45 -4.23 11.01 8.84
C LEU A 45 -5.55 10.94 8.06
N ALA A 46 -5.92 9.78 7.52
CA ALA A 46 -7.20 9.63 6.83
C ALA A 46 -8.41 9.83 7.76
N VAL A 47 -8.28 9.48 9.04
CA VAL A 47 -9.30 9.74 10.07
C VAL A 47 -9.45 11.24 10.32
N SER A 48 -8.34 11.98 10.42
CA SER A 48 -8.38 13.43 10.66
C SER A 48 -8.89 14.26 9.47
N LEU A 49 -8.90 13.68 8.27
CA LEU A 49 -9.36 14.33 7.05
C LEU A 49 -10.85 14.08 6.81
N GLU A 50 -11.65 15.14 6.72
CA GLU A 50 -13.04 15.02 6.29
C GLU A 50 -13.12 14.80 4.77
N PRO A 51 -13.77 13.73 4.27
CA PRO A 51 -13.82 13.44 2.84
C PRO A 51 -14.57 14.53 2.07
N SER A 52 -14.03 14.92 0.93
CA SER A 52 -14.70 15.85 0.01
C SER A 52 -15.96 15.22 -0.62
N PRO A 53 -17.10 15.93 -0.64
CA PRO A 53 -18.33 15.43 -1.28
C PRO A 53 -18.20 15.29 -2.80
N LEU A 54 -17.24 15.99 -3.42
CA LEU A 54 -16.94 15.89 -4.84
C LEU A 54 -16.25 14.56 -5.21
N GLY A 55 -15.86 13.75 -4.22
CA GLY A 55 -15.12 12.50 -4.45
C GLY A 55 -13.62 12.70 -4.67
N TYR A 56 -13.12 13.93 -4.81
CA TYR A 56 -11.69 14.26 -4.94
C TYR A 56 -11.33 15.57 -4.21
N GLY A 57 -10.04 15.86 -4.09
CA GLY A 57 -9.54 17.10 -3.48
C GLY A 57 -9.35 17.07 -1.97
N THR A 58 -9.63 15.96 -1.28
CA THR A 58 -9.39 15.83 0.17
C THR A 58 -7.93 16.07 0.55
N HIS A 59 -6.99 15.80 -0.36
CA HIS A 59 -5.56 16.08 -0.16
C HIS A 59 -5.25 17.57 -0.01
N GLN A 60 -6.09 18.48 -0.53
CA GLN A 60 -5.89 19.92 -0.41
C GLN A 60 -6.02 20.40 1.05
N LYS A 61 -6.72 19.65 1.91
CA LYS A 61 -6.80 19.91 3.36
C LYS A 61 -5.44 19.71 4.06
N LEU A 62 -4.48 19.07 3.39
CA LEU A 62 -3.09 18.95 3.83
C LEU A 62 -2.21 20.13 3.37
N GLY A 63 -2.79 21.16 2.76
CA GLY A 63 -2.04 22.29 2.16
C GLY A 63 -1.42 21.96 0.81
N LEU A 64 -1.80 20.84 0.19
CA LEU A 64 -1.32 20.44 -1.13
C LEU A 64 -2.10 21.15 -2.25
N PRO A 65 -1.46 21.43 -3.40
CA PRO A 65 -2.12 22.11 -4.51
C PRO A 65 -3.24 21.26 -5.13
N PRO A 66 -4.20 21.89 -5.84
CA PRO A 66 -5.16 21.18 -6.67
C PRO A 66 -4.47 20.33 -7.75
N CYS A 67 -5.18 19.32 -8.26
CA CYS A 67 -4.64 18.46 -9.31
C CYS A 67 -4.46 19.24 -10.62
N SER A 68 -3.22 19.39 -11.10
CA SER A 68 -2.95 20.11 -12.36
C SER A 68 -3.66 19.49 -13.56
N PHE A 69 -3.85 18.17 -13.57
CA PHE A 69 -4.56 17.49 -14.66
C PHE A 69 -6.04 17.92 -14.73
N LEU A 70 -6.66 18.07 -13.56
CA LEU A 70 -8.02 18.59 -13.45
C LEU A 70 -8.10 20.07 -13.86
N ILE A 71 -7.11 20.88 -13.53
CA ILE A 71 -7.09 22.30 -13.91
C ILE A 71 -6.89 22.47 -15.42
N LEU A 72 -5.98 21.70 -16.02
CA LEU A 72 -5.57 21.88 -17.42
C LEU A 72 -6.52 21.20 -18.41
N PHE A 73 -7.03 20.02 -18.08
CA PHE A 73 -7.84 19.20 -18.99
C PHE A 73 -9.30 19.09 -18.55
N ASP A 74 -9.66 19.70 -17.41
CA ASP A 74 -10.96 19.57 -16.76
C ASP A 74 -11.33 18.11 -16.38
N ILE A 75 -10.40 17.17 -16.52
CA ILE A 75 -10.61 15.73 -16.27
C ILE A 75 -9.81 15.35 -15.01
N PRO A 76 -10.36 14.56 -14.07
CA PRO A 76 -9.59 14.04 -12.94
C PRO A 76 -8.52 13.06 -13.43
N CYS A 77 -7.29 13.13 -12.89
CA CYS A 77 -6.25 12.15 -13.19
C CYS A 77 -6.63 10.75 -12.61
N PRO A 78 -5.98 9.64 -13.04
CA PRO A 78 -6.35 8.30 -12.57
C PRO A 78 -6.28 8.14 -11.03
N SER A 79 -5.38 8.86 -10.37
CA SER A 79 -5.24 8.85 -8.91
C SER A 79 -6.12 9.87 -8.18
N CYS A 80 -6.87 10.72 -8.88
CA CYS A 80 -7.79 11.66 -8.24
C CYS A 80 -8.82 10.91 -7.38
N GLY A 81 -9.05 11.45 -6.19
CA GLY A 81 -9.98 10.84 -5.22
C GLY A 81 -9.39 9.75 -4.34
N MET A 82 -8.09 9.41 -4.45
CA MET A 82 -7.48 8.38 -3.61
C MET A 82 -7.49 8.74 -2.12
N THR A 83 -7.10 9.96 -1.75
CA THR A 83 -7.17 10.41 -0.33
C THR A 83 -8.60 10.50 0.18
N THR A 84 -9.54 10.94 -0.66
CA THR A 84 -10.98 10.93 -0.35
C THR A 84 -11.50 9.50 -0.14
N SER A 85 -11.00 8.56 -0.93
CA SER A 85 -11.35 7.14 -0.82
C SER A 85 -10.86 6.56 0.50
N PHE A 86 -9.61 6.87 0.91
CA PHE A 86 -9.07 6.50 2.23
C PHE A 86 -9.88 7.11 3.39
N ALA A 87 -10.23 8.39 3.30
CA ALA A 87 -11.03 9.07 4.32
C ALA A 87 -12.44 8.47 4.46
N ASN A 88 -13.06 8.02 3.37
CA ASN A 88 -14.32 7.29 3.41
C ASN A 88 -14.15 5.85 3.93
N PHE A 89 -13.06 5.17 3.58
CA PHE A 89 -12.77 3.80 4.01
C PHE A 89 -12.69 3.69 5.54
N VAL A 90 -11.92 4.58 6.19
CA VAL A 90 -11.79 4.59 7.67
C VAL A 90 -13.09 4.93 8.39
N ARG A 91 -14.07 5.52 7.69
CA ARG A 91 -15.42 5.81 8.19
C ARG A 91 -16.42 4.69 7.89
N GLY A 92 -15.99 3.57 7.32
CA GLY A 92 -16.86 2.46 6.91
C GLY A 92 -17.75 2.77 5.70
N ARG A 93 -17.53 3.89 5.00
CA ARG A 93 -18.32 4.32 3.84
C ARG A 93 -17.76 3.71 2.56
N PHE A 94 -17.78 2.38 2.44
CA PHE A 94 -17.12 1.65 1.35
C PHE A 94 -17.66 2.00 -0.05
N ILE A 95 -18.96 2.23 -0.18
CA ILE A 95 -19.57 2.65 -1.46
C ILE A 95 -19.03 4.03 -1.87
N ALA A 96 -19.06 5.00 -0.96
CA ALA A 96 -18.51 6.34 -1.21
C ALA A 96 -16.99 6.29 -1.47
N SER A 97 -16.27 5.39 -0.81
CA SER A 97 -14.84 5.13 -1.08
C SER A 97 -14.61 4.62 -2.50
N ALA A 98 -15.40 3.64 -2.97
CA ALA A 98 -15.34 3.16 -4.36
C ALA A 98 -15.71 4.24 -5.39
N GLN A 99 -16.77 5.02 -5.10
CA GLN A 99 -17.22 6.13 -5.94
C GLN A 99 -16.15 7.23 -6.05
N ALA A 100 -15.42 7.51 -4.97
CA ALA A 100 -14.27 8.43 -5.00
C ALA A 100 -13.12 7.83 -5.82
N ASN A 101 -12.63 6.64 -5.42
CA ASN A 101 -11.64 5.90 -6.17
C ASN A 101 -11.62 4.39 -5.83
N VAL A 102 -11.97 3.54 -6.81
CA VAL A 102 -11.98 2.08 -6.66
C VAL A 102 -10.58 1.52 -6.38
N ALA A 103 -9.55 1.98 -7.09
CA ALA A 103 -8.17 1.58 -6.80
C ALA A 103 -7.75 2.06 -5.41
N GLY A 104 -8.21 3.24 -4.98
CA GLY A 104 -8.03 3.74 -3.61
C GLY A 104 -8.68 2.86 -2.55
N LEU A 105 -9.89 2.35 -2.78
CA LEU A 105 -10.58 1.42 -1.87
C LEU A 105 -9.78 0.12 -1.73
N LEU A 106 -9.38 -0.47 -2.85
CA LEU A 106 -8.61 -1.72 -2.85
C LEU A 106 -7.24 -1.55 -2.19
N LEU A 107 -6.57 -0.42 -2.45
CA LEU A 107 -5.31 -0.09 -1.80
C LEU A 107 -5.49 0.10 -0.28
N ALA A 108 -6.53 0.83 0.14
CA ALA A 108 -6.83 1.01 1.57
C ALA A 108 -7.10 -0.35 2.25
N LEU A 109 -7.89 -1.22 1.63
CA LEU A 109 -8.14 -2.57 2.14
C LEU A 109 -6.83 -3.37 2.26
N PHE A 110 -5.98 -3.33 1.23
CA PHE A 110 -4.70 -4.02 1.23
C PHE A 110 -3.76 -3.51 2.33
N CYS A 111 -3.64 -2.19 2.48
CA CYS A 111 -2.87 -1.57 3.57
C CYS A 111 -3.42 -1.92 4.94
N PHE A 112 -4.75 -1.97 5.09
CA PHE A 112 -5.41 -2.34 6.34
C PHE A 112 -5.12 -3.79 6.73
N LEU A 113 -5.20 -4.72 5.78
CA LEU A 113 -4.90 -6.14 6.00
C LEU A 113 -3.40 -6.40 6.21
N GLN A 114 -2.52 -5.56 5.66
CA GLN A 114 -1.09 -5.66 5.91
C GLN A 114 -0.71 -5.46 7.38
N ILE A 115 -1.39 -4.58 8.11
CA ILE A 115 -1.05 -4.27 9.51
C ILE A 115 -1.09 -5.53 10.41
N PRO A 116 -2.20 -6.29 10.51
CA PRO A 116 -2.22 -7.53 11.29
C PRO A 116 -1.31 -8.61 10.68
N TRP A 117 -1.16 -8.67 9.36
CA TRP A 117 -0.27 -9.61 8.68
C TRP A 117 1.22 -9.40 9.06
N ILE A 118 1.65 -8.14 9.17
CA ILE A 118 2.99 -7.76 9.64
C ILE A 118 3.16 -8.19 11.10
N GLY A 119 2.16 -7.98 11.95
CA GLY A 119 2.17 -8.44 13.34
C GLY A 119 2.42 -9.95 13.43
N ILE A 120 1.64 -10.75 12.71
CA ILE A 120 1.80 -12.22 12.65
C ILE A 120 3.20 -12.60 12.14
N SER A 121 3.66 -11.97 11.06
CA SER A 121 4.97 -12.26 10.46
C SER A 121 6.13 -11.88 11.38
N PHE A 122 5.98 -10.80 12.16
CA PHE A 122 6.96 -10.36 13.14
C PHE A 122 7.15 -11.36 14.28
N PHE A 123 6.06 -11.97 14.78
CA PHE A 123 6.09 -13.00 15.82
C PHE A 123 6.59 -14.35 15.30
N ARG A 124 6.16 -14.76 14.09
CA ARG A 124 6.58 -16.03 13.47
C ARG A 124 8.01 -16.02 12.91
N ARG A 125 8.67 -14.86 12.86
CA ARG A 125 10.00 -14.64 12.27
C ARG A 125 10.10 -15.14 10.81
N ARG A 126 8.97 -15.16 10.11
CA ARG A 126 8.82 -15.53 8.70
C ARG A 126 7.69 -14.70 8.09
N MET A 127 7.78 -14.38 6.81
CA MET A 127 6.67 -13.79 6.06
C MET A 127 5.60 -14.85 5.87
N TRP A 128 4.50 -14.73 6.60
CA TRP A 128 3.42 -15.70 6.56
C TRP A 128 2.76 -15.70 5.18
N LEU A 129 2.56 -16.87 4.55
CA LEU A 129 1.96 -17.06 3.21
C LEU A 129 2.76 -16.52 2.00
N ILE A 130 3.86 -15.78 2.20
CA ILE A 130 4.60 -15.15 1.10
C ILE A 130 6.02 -15.73 1.01
N GLU A 131 6.29 -16.42 -0.09
CA GLU A 131 7.62 -16.98 -0.38
C GLU A 131 8.51 -16.01 -1.17
N LYS A 132 7.91 -15.29 -2.14
CA LYS A 132 8.58 -14.33 -3.02
C LYS A 132 7.90 -12.96 -2.90
N PRO A 133 8.28 -12.14 -1.89
CA PRO A 133 7.61 -10.88 -1.60
C PRO A 133 7.70 -9.89 -2.76
N ASP A 134 8.86 -9.81 -3.41
CA ASP A 134 9.12 -8.97 -4.59
C ASP A 134 8.10 -9.23 -5.71
N ILE A 135 7.89 -10.50 -6.08
CA ILE A 135 6.95 -10.87 -7.15
C ILE A 135 5.50 -10.61 -6.71
N PHE A 136 5.16 -10.93 -5.46
CA PHE A 136 3.81 -10.72 -4.94
C PHE A 136 3.40 -9.24 -4.94
N PHE A 137 4.24 -8.36 -4.39
CA PHE A 137 3.96 -6.91 -4.37
C PHE A 137 3.97 -6.31 -5.78
N LEU A 138 4.81 -6.81 -6.69
CA LEU A 138 4.80 -6.40 -8.10
C LEU A 138 3.46 -6.69 -8.76
N TRP A 139 2.92 -7.91 -8.59
CA TRP A 139 1.61 -8.25 -9.15
C TRP A 139 0.48 -7.40 -8.59
N ILE A 140 0.53 -7.09 -7.28
CA ILE A 140 -0.44 -6.18 -6.66
C ILE A 140 -0.34 -4.78 -7.26
N LEU A 141 0.87 -4.25 -7.44
CA LEU A 141 1.09 -2.94 -8.05
C LEU A 141 0.55 -2.90 -9.49
N ILE A 142 0.84 -3.93 -10.29
CA ILE A 142 0.33 -4.06 -11.67
C ILE A 142 -1.20 -4.12 -11.66
N PHE A 143 -1.78 -4.95 -10.80
CA PHE A 143 -3.24 -5.09 -10.67
C PHE A 143 -3.92 -3.76 -10.29
N LEU A 144 -3.43 -3.07 -9.26
CA LEU A 144 -3.96 -1.77 -8.85
C LEU A 144 -3.81 -0.71 -9.94
N THR A 145 -2.68 -0.72 -10.66
CA THR A 145 -2.43 0.20 -11.78
C THR A 145 -3.41 -0.05 -12.92
N ILE A 146 -3.64 -1.31 -13.30
CA ILE A 146 -4.62 -1.69 -14.32
C ILE A 146 -6.02 -1.22 -13.92
N ILE A 147 -6.45 -1.45 -12.66
CA ILE A 147 -7.76 -0.99 -12.19
C ILE A 147 -7.87 0.54 -12.23
N CYS A 148 -6.81 1.23 -11.80
CA CYS A 148 -6.74 2.69 -11.80
C CYS A 148 -6.90 3.25 -13.22
N LEU A 149 -6.18 2.69 -14.19
CA LEU A 149 -6.22 3.09 -15.59
C LEU A 149 -7.53 2.68 -16.29
N ALA A 150 -8.04 1.48 -16.03
CA ALA A 150 -9.30 1.01 -16.62
C ALA A 150 -10.48 1.87 -16.19
N ARG A 151 -10.61 2.15 -14.88
CA ARG A 151 -11.63 3.06 -14.36
C ARG A 151 -11.48 4.46 -14.96
N TRP A 152 -10.27 4.97 -15.03
CA TRP A 152 -10.02 6.28 -15.61
C TRP A 152 -10.38 6.33 -17.10
N GLY A 153 -10.06 5.29 -17.86
CA GLY A 153 -10.47 5.15 -19.27
C GLY A 153 -11.99 5.20 -19.44
N ILE A 154 -12.75 4.58 -18.54
CA ILE A 154 -14.23 4.70 -18.52
C ILE A 154 -14.65 6.15 -18.29
N VAL A 155 -14.08 6.83 -17.29
CA VAL A 155 -14.41 8.24 -16.99
C VAL A 155 -14.11 9.16 -18.17
N VAL A 156 -13.00 8.91 -18.89
CA VAL A 156 -12.63 9.68 -20.08
C VAL A 156 -13.56 9.37 -21.26
N TYR A 157 -13.94 8.11 -21.44
CA TYR A 157 -14.76 7.67 -22.58
C TYR A 157 -16.22 8.15 -22.52
N PHE A 158 -16.80 8.20 -21.32
CA PHE A 158 -18.20 8.61 -21.11
C PHE A 158 -18.39 10.12 -20.86
N ARG A 159 -17.32 10.91 -21.02
CA ARG A 159 -17.36 12.37 -20.90
C ARG A 159 -17.55 13.02 -22.26
#